data_AF-A0AAV2YYU8-F1
#
_entry.id   AF-A0AAV2YYU8-F1
#
_cell.length_a   1.000
_cell.length_b   1.000
_cell.length_c   1.000
_cell.angle_alpha   90.00
_cell.angle_beta   90.00
_cell.angle_gamma   90.00
#
_symmetry.space_group_name_H-M   'P 1'
#
loop_
_entity.id
_entity.type
_entity.pdbx_description
1 polymer ?
#
loop_
_entity_poly.entity_id
_entity_poly.type
_entity_poly.pdbx_seq_one_letter_code
_entity_poly.pdbx_strand_id
1 'polypeptide(L)'
;MNILTQSEIANDGAPLLRKATEEDEEEYMITSFTNVQIHLPPTDDLPLNQTAGTLYVTSKRVVWVGDVHAARVGYGWDMRIITLHAISRDVSAFPEPCLYCQLDSEDTSEVRFVPSDANLLQEVYTAFSKAAELNPDDDEDDDAGMFGDEMGDEDGWIYNEEEVANGARAASIAAHLDSILQIAPGLEQNQPEAGQFDDADEAEDDCLL
;
A
#
# COMPACT_ATOMS: atom_id res chain seq x y z
N MET A 1 14.90 6.39 -16.09
CA MET A 1 15.88 6.74 -15.02
C MET A 1 16.49 8.11 -15.30
N ASN A 2 16.47 9.04 -14.35
CA ASN A 2 17.08 10.36 -14.48
C ASN A 2 18.51 10.37 -13.92
N ILE A 3 19.45 10.92 -14.68
CA ILE A 3 20.86 11.03 -14.28
C ILE A 3 21.05 12.38 -13.59
N LEU A 4 21.56 12.37 -12.35
CA LEU A 4 21.87 13.62 -11.64
C LEU A 4 23.28 14.11 -11.97
N THR A 5 23.40 15.43 -12.08
CA THR A 5 24.67 16.16 -12.22
C THR A 5 24.93 17.07 -11.02
N GLN A 6 26.16 17.58 -10.88
CA GLN A 6 26.53 18.50 -9.78
C GLN A 6 25.65 19.75 -9.70
N SER A 7 25.09 20.20 -10.82
CA SER A 7 24.18 21.35 -10.87
C SER A 7 22.85 21.11 -10.16
N GLU A 8 22.49 19.85 -9.92
CA GLU A 8 21.24 19.43 -9.28
C GLU A 8 21.42 19.08 -7.81
N ILE A 9 22.62 19.31 -7.27
CA ILE A 9 22.95 19.07 -5.87
C ILE A 9 23.11 20.42 -5.18
N ALA A 10 22.44 20.59 -4.05
CA ALA A 10 22.57 21.73 -3.17
C ALA A 10 23.92 21.70 -2.42
N ASN A 11 24.30 22.82 -1.80
CA ASN A 11 25.60 22.95 -1.11
C ASN A 11 25.76 21.99 0.08
N ASP A 12 24.66 21.46 0.60
CA ASP A 12 24.60 20.47 1.68
C ASP A 12 24.69 19.02 1.18
N GLY A 13 24.76 18.80 -0.14
CA GLY A 13 24.84 17.47 -0.76
C GLY A 13 23.48 16.84 -1.06
N ALA A 14 22.38 17.48 -0.66
CA ALA A 14 21.02 17.05 -0.98
C ALA A 14 20.62 17.43 -2.42
N PRO A 15 19.69 16.69 -3.05
CA PRO A 15 19.18 17.06 -4.36
C PRO A 15 18.32 18.34 -4.30
N LEU A 16 18.41 19.17 -5.34
CA LEU A 16 17.56 20.34 -5.50
C LEU A 16 16.12 19.91 -5.75
N LEU A 17 15.22 20.30 -4.85
CA LEU A 17 13.79 20.01 -4.95
C LEU A 17 13.11 20.87 -6.03
N ARG A 18 12.17 20.27 -6.78
CA ARG A 18 11.36 20.97 -7.78
C ARG A 18 10.39 21.91 -7.05
N LYS A 19 10.38 23.18 -7.47
CA LYS A 19 9.45 24.18 -6.93
C LYS A 19 8.04 23.91 -7.45
N ALA A 20 7.03 24.27 -6.66
CA ALA A 20 5.64 24.28 -7.11
C ALA A 20 5.48 25.09 -8.40
N THR A 21 4.72 24.53 -9.34
CA THR A 21 4.22 25.21 -10.54
C THR A 21 2.71 25.41 -10.39
N GLU A 22 2.06 26.07 -11.35
CA GLU A 22 0.60 26.23 -11.31
C GLU A 22 -0.16 24.88 -11.44
N GLU A 23 0.51 23.82 -11.91
CA GLU A 23 -0.09 22.50 -12.19
C GLU A 23 0.38 21.40 -11.21
N ASP A 24 1.51 21.57 -10.53
CA ASP A 24 2.10 20.57 -9.64
C ASP A 24 2.40 21.15 -8.24
N GLU A 25 2.08 20.37 -7.21
CA GLU A 25 2.43 20.66 -5.83
C GLU A 25 3.95 20.74 -5.60
N GLU A 26 4.37 21.48 -4.57
CA GLU A 26 5.78 21.62 -4.20
C GLU A 26 6.39 20.26 -3.83
N GLU A 27 7.55 19.95 -4.41
CA GLU A 27 8.32 18.80 -3.99
C GLU A 27 8.98 19.09 -2.64
N TYR A 28 8.72 18.26 -1.64
CA TYR A 28 9.36 18.34 -0.34
C TYR A 28 10.09 17.04 0.00
N MET A 29 11.15 17.16 0.80
CA MET A 29 11.91 16.01 1.27
C MET A 29 11.15 15.31 2.39
N ILE A 30 10.91 14.00 2.23
CA ILE A 30 10.28 13.16 3.25
C ILE A 30 11.35 12.70 4.24
N THR A 31 12.45 12.13 3.74
CA THR A 31 13.55 11.62 4.55
C THR A 31 14.81 11.39 3.70
N SER A 32 15.93 11.14 4.38
CA SER A 32 17.22 10.82 3.77
C SER A 32 17.94 9.72 4.56
N PHE A 33 18.57 8.79 3.87
CA PHE A 33 19.30 7.66 4.45
C PHE A 33 20.72 7.63 3.92
N THR A 34 21.69 7.61 4.83
CA THR A 34 23.12 7.52 4.46
C THR A 34 23.56 6.06 4.42
N ASN A 35 24.68 5.79 3.73
CA ASN A 35 25.31 4.47 3.66
C ASN A 35 24.38 3.39 3.06
N VAL A 36 23.67 3.77 1.99
CA VAL A 36 22.80 2.91 1.20
C VAL A 36 23.52 2.57 -0.10
N GLN A 37 23.80 1.30 -0.32
CA GLN A 37 24.40 0.81 -1.56
C GLN A 37 23.33 0.61 -2.61
N ILE A 38 23.61 1.04 -3.85
CA ILE A 38 22.70 0.84 -4.97
C ILE A 38 23.15 -0.31 -5.85
N HIS A 39 22.21 -1.17 -6.25
CA HIS A 39 22.43 -2.25 -7.19
C HIS A 39 21.44 -2.10 -8.34
N LEU A 40 21.99 -1.78 -9.51
CA LEU A 40 21.27 -1.68 -10.77
C LEU A 40 21.66 -2.86 -11.66
N PRO A 41 20.78 -3.30 -12.58
CA PRO A 41 21.13 -4.31 -13.56
C PRO A 41 22.38 -3.87 -14.34
N PRO A 42 23.27 -4.81 -14.70
CA PRO A 42 24.51 -4.48 -15.38
C PRO A 42 24.22 -3.97 -16.80
N THR A 43 24.17 -2.66 -16.95
CA THR A 43 24.20 -1.95 -18.24
C THR A 43 25.56 -1.29 -18.44
N ASP A 44 25.97 -1.12 -19.69
CA ASP A 44 27.34 -0.73 -20.08
C ASP A 44 27.77 0.66 -19.57
N ASP A 45 26.86 1.48 -19.04
CA ASP A 45 27.10 2.89 -18.70
C ASP A 45 26.63 3.26 -17.27
N LEU A 46 26.97 2.47 -16.24
CA LEU A 46 26.64 2.78 -14.84
C LEU A 46 27.87 2.82 -13.92
N PRO A 47 28.62 3.94 -13.89
CA PRO A 47 29.86 4.05 -13.13
C PRO A 47 29.67 4.01 -11.61
N LEU A 48 28.46 4.30 -11.11
CA LEU A 48 28.13 4.31 -9.68
C LEU A 48 27.40 3.04 -9.23
N ASN A 49 27.26 2.02 -10.09
CA ASN A 49 26.63 0.77 -9.69
C ASN A 49 27.44 0.08 -8.56
N GLN A 50 26.75 -0.51 -7.58
CA GLN A 50 27.33 -1.18 -6.41
C GLN A 50 28.16 -0.25 -5.51
N THR A 51 27.93 1.06 -5.58
CA THR A 51 28.58 2.03 -4.68
C THR A 51 27.63 2.44 -3.56
N ALA A 52 28.18 2.84 -2.41
CA ALA A 52 27.42 3.33 -1.27
C ALA A 52 27.25 4.84 -1.35
N GLY A 53 26.06 5.33 -1.02
CA GLY A 53 25.70 6.72 -1.13
C GLY A 53 24.58 7.10 -0.16
N THR A 54 23.95 8.24 -0.43
CA THR A 54 22.81 8.76 0.32
C THR A 54 21.56 8.67 -0.54
N LEU A 55 20.53 8.01 -0.02
CA LEU A 55 19.21 7.90 -0.62
C LEU A 55 18.30 8.99 -0.05
N TYR A 56 17.74 9.81 -0.91
CA TYR A 56 16.79 10.86 -0.60
C TYR A 56 15.42 10.46 -1.14
N VAL A 57 14.41 10.47 -0.27
CA VAL A 57 13.03 10.19 -0.63
C VAL A 57 12.26 11.50 -0.53
N THR A 58 11.67 11.92 -1.63
CA THR A 58 10.85 13.14 -1.71
C THR A 58 9.39 12.78 -1.98
N SER A 59 8.51 13.78 -1.95
CA SER A 59 7.09 13.59 -2.24
C SER A 59 6.81 13.18 -3.68
N LYS A 60 7.72 13.43 -4.63
CA LYS A 60 7.48 13.19 -6.07
C LYS A 60 8.48 12.20 -6.69
N ARG A 61 9.67 12.04 -6.09
CA ARG A 61 10.74 11.20 -6.64
C ARG A 61 11.65 10.64 -5.56
N VAL A 62 12.38 9.61 -5.95
CA VAL A 62 13.46 9.02 -5.16
C VAL A 62 14.76 9.36 -5.85
N VAL A 63 15.73 9.86 -5.09
CA VAL A 63 17.03 10.28 -5.60
C VAL A 63 18.13 9.63 -4.79
N TRP A 64 19.01 8.89 -5.44
CA TRP A 64 20.19 8.31 -4.83
C TRP A 64 21.44 9.06 -5.29
N VAL A 65 22.25 9.53 -4.36
CA VAL A 65 23.48 10.28 -4.62
C VAL A 65 24.67 9.48 -4.11
N GLY A 66 25.60 9.13 -4.99
CA GLY A 66 26.79 8.36 -4.68
C GLY A 66 27.97 9.25 -4.34
N ASP A 67 28.61 9.78 -5.39
CA ASP A 67 29.77 10.67 -5.27
C ASP A 67 29.48 12.03 -5.91
N VAL A 68 29.40 13.06 -5.06
CA VAL A 68 29.17 14.45 -5.48
C VAL A 68 30.32 15.03 -6.33
N HIS A 69 31.49 14.40 -6.36
CA HIS A 69 32.64 14.85 -7.18
C HIS A 69 32.72 14.16 -8.54
N ALA A 70 31.90 13.14 -8.79
CA ALA A 70 31.86 12.46 -10.06
C ALA A 70 31.13 13.30 -11.13
N ALA A 71 31.39 13.00 -12.41
CA ALA A 71 30.69 13.64 -13.54
C ALA A 71 29.19 13.32 -13.54
N ARG A 72 28.83 12.12 -13.09
CA ARG A 72 27.49 11.68 -12.73
C ARG A 72 27.46 11.52 -11.23
N VAL A 73 26.65 12.31 -10.52
CA VAL A 73 26.64 12.32 -9.05
C VAL A 73 25.67 11.30 -8.46
N GLY A 74 24.66 10.91 -9.23
CA GLY A 74 23.60 10.03 -8.75
C GLY A 74 22.56 9.68 -9.80
N TYR A 75 21.50 9.03 -9.35
CA TYR A 75 20.38 8.56 -10.14
C TYR A 75 19.07 8.91 -9.45
N GLY A 76 18.03 9.21 -10.22
CA GLY A 76 16.71 9.55 -9.71
C GLY A 76 15.60 8.87 -10.50
N TRP A 77 14.51 8.58 -9.80
CA TRP A 77 13.30 7.95 -10.35
C TRP A 77 12.09 8.69 -9.83
N ASP A 78 11.19 9.09 -10.71
CA ASP A 78 9.89 9.63 -10.31
C ASP A 78 9.10 8.52 -9.59
N MET A 79 8.34 8.87 -8.55
CA MET A 79 7.67 7.84 -7.73
C MET A 79 6.65 7.04 -8.56
N ARG A 80 6.00 7.71 -9.53
CA ARG A 80 5.03 7.12 -10.47
C ARG A 80 5.59 5.99 -11.34
N ILE A 81 6.90 5.95 -11.58
CA ILE A 81 7.49 4.85 -12.37
C ILE A 81 7.87 3.65 -11.51
N ILE A 82 7.76 3.75 -10.19
CA ILE A 82 8.02 2.64 -9.27
C ILE A 82 6.73 1.84 -9.13
N THR A 83 6.66 0.69 -9.81
CA THR A 83 5.46 -0.15 -9.80
C THR A 83 5.28 -0.90 -8.49
N LEU A 84 6.39 -1.30 -7.87
CA LEU A 84 6.38 -2.03 -6.61
C LEU A 84 7.70 -1.82 -5.86
N HIS A 85 7.61 -1.64 -4.55
CA HIS A 85 8.73 -1.72 -3.61
C HIS A 85 8.47 -2.79 -2.54
N ALA A 86 9.47 -3.62 -2.25
CA ALA A 86 9.37 -4.69 -1.27
C ALA A 86 10.68 -4.90 -0.52
N ILE A 87 10.59 -5.31 0.74
CA ILE A 87 11.76 -5.73 1.52
C ILE A 87 12.11 -7.18 1.14
N SER A 88 13.27 -7.39 0.52
CA SER A 88 13.84 -8.71 0.29
C SER A 88 14.90 -9.03 1.34
N ARG A 89 14.73 -10.15 2.04
CA ARG A 89 15.71 -10.71 2.99
C ARG A 89 16.17 -12.10 2.57
N ASP A 90 15.80 -12.50 1.35
CA ASP A 90 16.04 -13.84 0.86
C ASP A 90 17.48 -13.96 0.37
N VAL A 91 18.32 -14.62 1.18
CA VAL A 91 19.73 -14.85 0.89
C VAL A 91 19.99 -15.74 -0.32
N SER A 92 18.96 -16.44 -0.82
CA SER A 92 19.07 -17.26 -2.04
C SER A 92 18.88 -16.43 -3.30
N ALA A 93 18.08 -15.38 -3.24
CA ALA A 93 17.84 -14.43 -4.33
C ALA A 93 18.85 -13.26 -4.35
N PHE A 94 19.32 -12.82 -3.18
CA PHE A 94 20.34 -11.77 -3.05
C PHE A 94 21.07 -11.90 -1.70
N PRO A 95 22.41 -11.80 -1.66
CA PRO A 95 23.20 -12.16 -0.46
C PRO A 95 22.94 -11.27 0.77
N GLU A 96 22.37 -10.08 0.59
CA GLU A 96 22.15 -9.09 1.65
C GLU A 96 20.68 -8.65 1.73
N PRO A 97 20.19 -8.21 2.89
CA PRO A 97 18.83 -7.67 2.99
C PRO A 97 18.73 -6.34 2.24
N CYS A 98 17.80 -6.22 1.30
CA CYS A 98 17.68 -5.06 0.43
C CYS A 98 16.22 -4.67 0.18
N LEU A 99 16.00 -3.39 -0.15
CA LEU A 99 14.75 -2.94 -0.73
C LEU A 99 14.81 -3.22 -2.23
N TYR A 100 13.96 -4.11 -2.71
CA TYR A 100 13.74 -4.36 -4.12
C TYR A 100 12.67 -3.41 -4.65
N CYS A 101 12.97 -2.72 -5.74
CA CYS A 101 12.00 -1.91 -6.46
C CYS A 101 11.93 -2.34 -7.92
N GLN A 102 10.72 -2.58 -8.40
CA GLN A 102 10.42 -2.78 -9.80
C GLN A 102 10.00 -1.45 -10.42
N LEU A 103 10.49 -1.18 -11.63
CA LEU A 103 10.29 0.06 -12.34
C LEU A 103 9.57 -0.21 -13.66
N ASP A 104 8.60 0.63 -14.02
CA ASP A 104 8.02 0.68 -15.36
C ASP A 104 8.87 1.60 -16.24
N SER A 105 10.01 1.09 -16.69
CA SER A 105 10.91 1.85 -17.57
C SER A 105 11.65 0.90 -18.52
N GLU A 106 11.74 1.30 -19.78
CA GLU A 106 12.43 0.53 -20.82
C GLU A 106 13.94 0.37 -20.54
N ASP A 107 14.56 1.36 -19.89
CA ASP A 107 16.01 1.38 -19.62
C ASP A 107 16.43 0.62 -18.35
N THR A 108 15.53 0.52 -17.36
CA THR A 108 15.86 -0.04 -16.05
C THR A 108 14.59 -0.62 -15.44
N SER A 109 14.47 -1.94 -15.47
CA SER A 109 13.28 -2.62 -14.96
C SER A 109 13.34 -2.92 -13.46
N GLU A 110 14.53 -2.94 -12.85
CA GLU A 110 14.70 -3.19 -11.42
C GLU A 110 15.83 -2.34 -10.80
N VAL A 111 15.66 -1.99 -9.53
CA VAL A 111 16.70 -1.36 -8.70
C VAL A 111 16.63 -1.93 -7.29
N ARG A 112 17.80 -2.15 -6.68
CA ARG A 112 17.91 -2.63 -5.31
C ARG A 112 18.70 -1.66 -4.47
N PHE A 113 18.17 -1.33 -3.29
CA PHE A 113 18.84 -0.51 -2.30
C PHE A 113 19.22 -1.37 -1.11
N VAL A 114 20.51 -1.47 -0.82
CA VAL A 114 21.07 -2.27 0.28
C VAL A 114 21.51 -1.31 1.38
N PRO A 115 20.68 -1.06 2.40
CA PRO A 115 21.10 -0.32 3.58
C PRO A 115 22.02 -1.19 4.45
N SER A 116 22.90 -0.56 5.21
CA SER A 116 23.81 -1.28 6.11
C SER A 116 23.13 -1.86 7.36
N ASP A 117 21.96 -1.35 7.73
CA ASP A 117 21.23 -1.76 8.94
C ASP A 117 19.80 -2.21 8.62
N ALA A 118 19.32 -3.22 9.37
CA ALA A 118 17.96 -3.73 9.24
C ALA A 118 16.87 -2.73 9.66
N ASN A 119 17.17 -1.85 10.64
CA ASN A 119 16.25 -0.79 11.04
C ASN A 119 16.10 0.25 9.92
N LEU A 120 17.23 0.64 9.29
CA LEU A 120 17.22 1.54 8.14
C LEU A 120 16.39 0.95 6.99
N LEU A 121 16.48 -0.36 6.74
CA LEU A 121 15.67 -1.01 5.70
C LEU A 121 14.17 -0.83 5.92
N GLN A 122 13.69 -0.97 7.15
CA GLN A 122 12.28 -0.79 7.48
C GLN A 122 11.86 0.69 7.42
N GLU A 123 12.74 1.61 7.80
CA GLU A 123 12.50 3.04 7.66
C GLU A 123 12.46 3.48 6.19
N VAL A 124 13.37 2.97 5.36
CA VAL A 124 13.38 3.21 3.90
C VAL A 124 12.08 2.70 3.29
N TYR A 125 11.66 1.48 3.63
CA TYR A 125 10.39 0.94 3.16
C TYR A 125 9.21 1.82 3.56
N THR A 126 9.12 2.20 4.84
CA THR A 126 8.07 3.10 5.34
C THR A 126 8.05 4.43 4.58
N ALA A 127 9.24 4.98 4.30
CA ALA A 127 9.37 6.23 3.55
C ALA A 127 8.91 6.09 2.10
N PHE A 128 9.25 4.99 1.42
CA PHE A 128 8.75 4.70 0.07
C PHE A 128 7.24 4.52 0.07
N SER A 129 6.67 3.78 1.03
CA SER A 129 5.22 3.63 1.14
C SER A 129 4.52 4.97 1.33
N LYS A 130 5.08 5.86 2.17
CA LYS A 130 4.56 7.21 2.34
C LYS A 130 4.70 8.08 1.08
N ALA A 131 5.79 7.93 0.34
CA ALA A 131 5.95 8.62 -0.93
C ALA A 131 4.95 8.11 -1.98
N ALA A 132 4.66 6.81 -2.01
CA ALA A 132 3.71 6.20 -2.93
C ALA A 132 2.28 6.67 -2.63
N GLU A 133 1.92 6.81 -1.36
CA GLU A 133 0.62 7.34 -0.91
C GLU A 133 0.35 8.78 -1.41
N LEU A 134 1.41 9.56 -1.69
CA LEU A 134 1.31 10.92 -2.22
C LEU A 134 1.25 10.99 -3.76
N ASN A 135 1.38 9.85 -4.44
CA ASN A 135 1.36 9.78 -5.90
C ASN A 135 0.37 8.69 -6.35
N PRO A 136 -0.94 8.87 -6.11
CA PRO A 136 -1.94 8.03 -6.74
C PRO A 136 -1.86 8.19 -8.27
N ASP A 137 -2.15 7.11 -9.01
CA ASP A 137 -2.25 7.19 -10.46
C ASP A 137 -3.49 8.00 -10.85
N ASP A 138 -3.37 8.90 -11.83
CA ASP A 138 -4.46 9.77 -12.30
C ASP A 138 -5.64 8.96 -12.93
N ASP A 139 -5.44 7.67 -13.22
CA ASP A 139 -6.43 6.79 -13.87
C ASP A 139 -7.48 6.17 -12.91
N GLU A 140 -7.72 6.79 -11.75
CA GLU A 140 -8.98 6.64 -11.00
C GLU A 140 -9.95 7.81 -11.28
N ASP A 141 -9.91 8.39 -12.48
CA ASP A 141 -11.14 8.90 -13.08
C ASP A 141 -12.07 7.69 -13.22
N ASP A 142 -12.97 7.55 -12.24
CA ASP A 142 -14.20 6.79 -12.34
C ASP A 142 -14.67 6.79 -13.79
N ASP A 143 -14.63 5.62 -14.44
CA ASP A 143 -15.53 5.32 -15.55
C ASP A 143 -16.96 5.26 -14.98
N ALA A 144 -17.44 6.40 -14.48
CA ALA A 144 -18.84 6.74 -14.32
C ALA A 144 -19.46 7.04 -15.70
N GLY A 145 -19.06 6.26 -16.72
CA GLY A 145 -19.27 6.56 -18.14
C GLY A 145 -19.90 5.42 -18.95
N MET A 146 -19.94 4.17 -18.45
CA MET A 146 -20.45 3.04 -19.24
C MET A 146 -21.77 2.40 -18.76
N PHE A 147 -22.69 3.16 -18.17
CA PHE A 147 -24.12 2.78 -18.13
C PHE A 147 -25.02 3.98 -18.40
N GLY A 148 -24.82 4.61 -19.56
CA GLY A 148 -25.88 5.39 -20.19
C GLY A 148 -26.96 4.45 -20.74
N ASP A 149 -28.02 4.20 -19.96
CA ASP A 149 -29.38 4.40 -20.44
C ASP A 149 -30.38 4.50 -19.26
N GLU A 150 -30.79 5.74 -18.98
CA GLU A 150 -32.19 6.12 -18.71
C GLU A 150 -32.99 5.29 -17.67
N MET A 151 -32.98 5.76 -16.41
CA MET A 151 -34.15 6.13 -15.57
C MET A 151 -33.90 5.86 -14.08
N GLY A 152 -34.10 6.89 -13.24
CA GLY A 152 -34.54 6.69 -11.85
C GLY A 152 -33.66 7.31 -10.76
N ASP A 153 -33.86 8.60 -10.52
CA ASP A 153 -33.82 9.32 -9.23
C ASP A 153 -32.78 8.93 -8.14
N GLU A 154 -31.87 9.89 -7.90
CA GLU A 154 -31.29 10.30 -6.61
C GLU A 154 -31.31 9.27 -5.45
N ASP A 155 -30.41 8.30 -5.51
CA ASP A 155 -29.55 7.85 -4.40
C ASP A 155 -28.80 6.61 -4.90
N GLY A 156 -27.48 6.71 -5.03
CA GLY A 156 -26.59 5.72 -5.68
C GLY A 156 -26.45 4.38 -4.97
N TRP A 157 -27.56 3.74 -4.62
CA TRP A 157 -27.59 2.42 -4.02
C TRP A 157 -28.15 1.41 -5.01
N ILE A 158 -27.28 0.52 -5.46
CA ILE A 158 -27.66 -0.61 -6.31
C ILE A 158 -28.29 -1.67 -5.39
N TYR A 159 -29.60 -1.59 -5.16
CA TYR A 159 -30.33 -2.66 -4.50
C TYR A 159 -31.13 -3.46 -5.53
N ASN A 160 -31.13 -4.78 -5.37
CA ASN A 160 -32.02 -5.63 -6.13
C ASN A 160 -33.44 -5.45 -5.59
N GLU A 161 -34.29 -4.73 -6.33
CA GLU A 161 -35.68 -4.48 -5.94
C GLU A 161 -36.43 -5.77 -5.63
N GLU A 162 -36.10 -6.88 -6.31
CA GLU A 162 -36.70 -8.18 -6.05
C GLU A 162 -36.35 -8.70 -4.66
N GLU A 163 -35.11 -8.52 -4.21
CA GLU A 163 -34.65 -8.95 -2.89
C GLU A 163 -35.29 -8.12 -1.78
N VAL A 164 -35.33 -6.79 -1.94
CA VAL A 164 -35.98 -5.87 -1.00
C VAL A 164 -37.47 -6.18 -0.90
N ALA A 165 -38.13 -6.37 -2.05
CA ALA A 165 -39.53 -6.71 -2.08
C ALA A 165 -39.78 -8.08 -1.44
N ASN A 166 -38.92 -9.08 -1.66
CA ASN A 166 -39.00 -10.41 -1.07
C ASN A 166 -38.80 -10.38 0.46
N GLY A 167 -37.85 -9.58 0.94
CA GLY A 167 -37.63 -9.34 2.36
C GLY A 167 -38.85 -8.72 3.05
N ALA A 168 -39.50 -7.75 2.42
CA ALA A 168 -40.72 -7.14 2.95
C ALA A 168 -41.90 -8.13 3.07
N ARG A 169 -42.07 -9.05 2.10
CA ARG A 169 -43.10 -10.12 2.17
C ARG A 169 -42.77 -11.10 3.27
N ALA A 170 -41.50 -11.50 3.39
CA ALA A 170 -41.05 -12.40 4.44
C ALA A 170 -41.31 -11.80 5.84
N ALA A 171 -41.04 -10.52 6.04
CA ALA A 171 -41.33 -9.82 7.29
C ALA A 171 -42.83 -9.73 7.59
N SER A 172 -43.66 -9.46 6.58
CA SER A 172 -45.13 -9.44 6.74
C SER A 172 -45.70 -10.82 7.09
N ILE A 173 -45.18 -11.88 6.47
CA ILE A 173 -45.53 -13.27 6.80
C ILE A 173 -45.09 -13.61 8.23
N ALA A 174 -43.89 -13.22 8.64
CA ALA A 174 -43.40 -13.47 10.00
C ALA A 174 -44.26 -12.77 11.06
N ALA A 175 -44.63 -11.51 10.87
CA ALA A 175 -45.52 -10.78 11.77
C ALA A 175 -46.93 -11.41 11.84
N HIS A 176 -47.43 -11.90 10.71
CA HIS A 176 -48.70 -12.61 10.68
C HIS A 176 -48.65 -13.95 11.43
N LEU A 177 -47.57 -14.70 11.28
CA LEU A 177 -47.35 -15.97 11.98
C LEU A 177 -47.21 -15.77 13.49
N ASP A 178 -46.51 -14.74 13.93
CA ASP A 178 -46.40 -14.38 15.36
C ASP A 178 -47.78 -14.08 15.97
N SER A 179 -48.63 -13.35 15.25
CA SER A 179 -50.01 -13.07 15.69
C SER A 179 -50.92 -14.32 15.73
N ILE A 180 -50.61 -15.38 14.96
CA ILE A 180 -51.41 -16.61 14.91
C ILE A 180 -50.93 -17.63 15.95
N LEU A 181 -49.67 -17.55 16.38
CA LEU A 181 -49.09 -18.42 17.39
C LEU A 181 -49.71 -18.17 18.76
N GLN A 182 -50.82 -18.86 19.03
CA GLN A 182 -51.39 -18.96 20.37
C GLN A 182 -50.59 -19.99 21.16
N ILE A 183 -49.81 -19.51 22.14
CA ILE A 183 -49.09 -20.37 23.08
C ILE A 183 -50.11 -21.24 23.82
N ALA A 184 -49.97 -22.57 23.73
CA ALA A 184 -50.80 -23.46 24.52
C ALA A 184 -50.50 -23.25 26.02
N PRO A 185 -51.50 -23.20 26.90
CA PRO A 185 -51.32 -22.85 28.32
C PRO A 185 -50.48 -23.87 29.13
N GLY A 186 -49.97 -24.93 28.50
CA GLY A 186 -49.01 -25.86 29.09
C GLY A 186 -47.53 -25.54 28.83
N LEU A 187 -47.21 -24.51 28.03
CA LEU A 187 -45.82 -24.13 27.69
C LEU A 187 -45.32 -22.88 28.43
N GLU A 188 -46.18 -22.12 29.12
CA GLU A 188 -45.78 -20.97 29.95
C GLU A 188 -44.91 -21.36 31.17
N GLN A 189 -44.87 -22.65 31.55
CA GLN A 189 -44.06 -23.13 32.68
C GLN A 189 -42.61 -23.49 32.31
N ASN A 190 -42.24 -23.48 31.02
CA ASN A 190 -40.86 -23.68 30.57
C ASN A 190 -40.38 -22.44 29.82
N GLN A 191 -40.34 -21.29 30.52
CA GLN A 191 -39.40 -20.25 30.12
C GLN A 191 -38.00 -20.87 30.19
N PRO A 192 -37.16 -20.77 29.13
CA PRO A 192 -35.76 -21.10 29.28
C PRO A 192 -35.19 -20.15 30.34
N GLU A 193 -34.81 -20.68 31.50
CA GLU A 193 -34.16 -19.88 32.53
C GLU A 193 -32.88 -19.28 31.93
N ALA A 194 -32.75 -17.96 32.01
CA ALA A 194 -31.56 -17.27 31.55
C ALA A 194 -30.36 -17.75 32.37
N GLY A 195 -29.50 -18.56 31.77
CA GLY A 195 -28.34 -19.18 32.44
C GLY A 195 -28.18 -20.69 32.26
N GLN A 196 -29.09 -21.41 31.57
CA GLN A 196 -28.96 -22.87 31.41
C GLN A 196 -27.78 -23.36 30.53
N PHE A 197 -26.94 -22.46 30.04
CA PHE A 197 -25.75 -22.76 29.24
C PHE A 197 -24.45 -22.32 29.96
N ASP A 198 -24.53 -21.90 31.22
CA ASP A 198 -23.42 -21.35 32.02
C ASP A 198 -22.66 -22.43 32.81
N ASP A 199 -23.10 -23.69 32.77
CA ASP A 199 -22.51 -24.85 33.46
C ASP A 199 -21.77 -25.82 32.54
N ALA A 200 -21.42 -25.39 31.31
CA ALA A 200 -20.45 -26.09 30.50
C ALA A 200 -19.04 -25.88 31.09
N ASP A 201 -18.74 -26.59 32.17
CA ASP A 201 -17.40 -26.73 32.71
C ASP A 201 -16.49 -27.31 31.61
N GLU A 202 -15.59 -26.49 31.06
CA GLU A 202 -14.44 -26.93 30.29
C GLU A 202 -13.54 -27.78 31.20
N ALA A 203 -13.84 -29.07 31.34
CA ALA A 203 -12.95 -30.01 32.00
C ALA A 203 -11.77 -30.32 31.06
N GLU A 204 -10.66 -29.69 31.40
CA GLU A 204 -9.32 -29.79 30.84
C GLU A 204 -8.79 -31.24 30.77
N ASP A 205 -7.94 -31.45 29.75
CA ASP A 205 -6.97 -32.52 29.50
C ASP A 205 -6.61 -33.46 30.67
N ASP A 206 -6.73 -34.78 30.46
CA ASP A 206 -5.74 -35.73 31.02
C ASP A 206 -5.60 -37.00 30.14
N CYS A 207 -4.45 -37.04 29.45
CA CYS A 207 -3.54 -38.17 29.23
C CYS A 207 -4.06 -39.63 29.14
N LEU A 208 -3.73 -40.22 27.98
CA LEU A 208 -2.98 -41.49 27.80
C LEU A 208 -3.20 -42.63 28.82
N LEU A 209 -3.85 -43.72 28.35
CA LEU A 209 -3.20 -45.00 28.02
C LEU A 209 -4.21 -46.02 27.46
#